data_AF-A0A060CBI8-F1
#
_entry.id   AF-A0A060CBI8-F1
#
_cell.length_a   1.000
_cell.length_b   1.000
_cell.length_c   1.000
_cell.angle_alpha   90.00
_cell.angle_beta   90.00
_cell.angle_gamma   90.00
#
_symmetry.space_group_name_H-M   'P 1'
#
loop_
_entity.id
_entity.type
_entity.pdbx_description
1 polymer ?
#
loop_
_entity_poly.entity_id
_entity_poly.type
_entity_poly.pdbx_seq_one_letter_code
_entity_poly.pdbx_strand_id
1 'polypeptide(L)'
;MVEPAIELFDRIVCNGADAIVAPSRKAYDYLDHIGVRPQVTVIPNGIDLKRFSATHSTWLHERLGIDKNRPIAIWVGRVNEEKRPLLAYELFKRAHPRTPNAALVYIGDGA
;
A
#
# COMPACT_ATOMS: atom_id res chain seq x y z
N MET A 1 -18.63 -13.52 -10.81
CA MET A 1 -18.42 -14.89 -11.37
C MET A 1 -16.96 -15.32 -11.28
N VAL A 2 -15.99 -14.39 -11.32
CA VAL A 2 -14.55 -14.70 -11.20
C VAL A 2 -14.12 -14.95 -9.74
N GLU A 3 -14.58 -14.16 -8.75
CA GLU A 3 -14.26 -14.38 -7.33
C GLU A 3 -14.41 -15.82 -6.84
N PRO A 4 -15.56 -16.51 -7.03
CA PRO A 4 -15.73 -17.88 -6.53
C PRO A 4 -14.74 -18.88 -7.16
N ALA A 5 -14.31 -18.63 -8.39
CA ALA A 5 -13.33 -19.47 -9.07
C ALA A 5 -11.91 -19.24 -8.53
N ILE A 6 -11.56 -17.99 -8.19
CA ILE A 6 -10.29 -17.64 -7.55
C ILE A 6 -10.23 -18.24 -6.14
N GLU A 7 -11.28 -18.07 -5.33
CA GLU A 7 -11.33 -18.63 -3.98
C GLU A 7 -11.26 -20.16 -4.00
N LEU A 8 -11.92 -20.81 -4.96
CA LEU A 8 -11.83 -22.26 -5.15
C LEU A 8 -10.41 -22.69 -5.52
N PHE A 9 -9.77 -21.98 -6.46
CA PHE A 9 -8.40 -22.27 -6.87
C PHE A 9 -7.43 -22.10 -5.70
N ASP A 10 -7.49 -20.96 -5.00
CA ASP A 10 -6.66 -20.68 -3.84
C ASP A 10 -6.85 -21.75 -2.77
N ARG A 11 -8.09 -22.13 -2.47
CA ARG A 11 -8.40 -23.20 -1.51
C ARG A 11 -7.79 -24.54 -1.93
N ILE A 12 -7.89 -24.93 -3.20
CA ILE A 12 -7.33 -26.20 -3.69
C ILE A 12 -5.80 -26.19 -3.57
N VAL A 13 -5.15 -25.13 -4.06
CA VAL A 13 -3.69 -25.03 -4.08
C VAL A 13 -3.14 -24.94 -2.65
N CYS A 14 -3.71 -24.08 -1.82
CA CYS A 14 -3.26 -23.86 -0.44
C CYS A 14 -3.43 -25.10 0.43
N ASN A 15 -4.51 -25.88 0.27
CA ASN A 15 -4.71 -27.12 1.03
C ASN A 15 -3.77 -28.27 0.60
N GLY A 16 -3.00 -28.10 -0.48
CA GLY A 16 -1.95 -29.03 -0.87
C GLY A 16 -0.59 -28.76 -0.20
N ALA A 17 -0.45 -27.70 0.58
CA ALA A 17 0.80 -27.33 1.24
C ALA A 17 0.88 -27.86 2.69
N ASP A 18 2.09 -28.16 3.17
CA ASP A 18 2.31 -28.53 4.58
C ASP A 18 2.10 -27.33 5.54
N ALA A 19 2.46 -26.14 5.08
CA ALA A 19 2.29 -24.88 5.79
C ALA A 19 2.25 -23.71 4.80
N ILE A 20 1.69 -22.58 5.23
CA ILE A 20 1.55 -21.38 4.42
C ILE A 20 2.13 -20.17 5.15
N VAL A 21 2.81 -19.31 4.40
CA VAL A 21 3.23 -17.99 4.87
C VAL A 21 2.32 -16.92 4.27
N ALA A 22 1.62 -16.18 5.13
CA ALA A 22 0.81 -15.04 4.73
C ALA A 22 1.56 -13.72 5.00
N PRO A 23 1.54 -12.73 4.09
CA PRO A 23 2.28 -11.48 4.26
C PRO A 23 1.61 -10.51 5.26
N SER A 24 0.37 -10.79 5.68
CA SER A 24 -0.38 -9.93 6.59
C SER A 24 -1.52 -10.68 7.26
N ARG A 25 -2.09 -10.08 8.31
CA ARG A 25 -3.32 -10.57 8.96
C ARG A 25 -4.50 -10.61 8.00
N LYS A 26 -4.65 -9.60 7.14
CA LYS A 26 -5.70 -9.57 6.11
C LYS A 26 -5.63 -10.78 5.16
N ALA A 27 -4.41 -11.16 4.76
CA ALA A 27 -4.22 -12.34 3.90
C ALA A 27 -4.51 -13.64 4.65
N TYR A 28 -4.12 -13.74 5.93
CA TYR A 28 -4.52 -14.85 6.80
C TYR A 28 -6.05 -14.96 6.89
N ASP A 29 -6.73 -13.86 7.21
CA ASP A 29 -8.18 -13.85 7.42
C ASP A 29 -8.93 -14.26 6.13
N TYR A 30 -8.40 -13.89 4.95
CA TYR A 30 -8.90 -14.35 3.66
C TYR A 30 -8.75 -15.87 3.49
N LEU A 31 -7.56 -16.42 3.76
CA LEU A 31 -7.31 -17.86 3.63
C LEU A 31 -8.17 -18.68 4.61
N ASP A 32 -8.33 -18.19 5.85
CA ASP A 32 -9.21 -18.77 6.86
C ASP A 32 -10.67 -18.77 6.38
N HIS A 33 -11.14 -17.63 5.85
CA HIS A 33 -12.49 -17.46 5.32
C HIS A 33 -12.81 -18.45 4.20
N ILE A 34 -11.89 -18.68 3.27
CA ILE A 34 -12.09 -19.61 2.15
C ILE A 34 -11.86 -21.08 2.54
N GLY A 35 -11.51 -21.39 3.80
CA GLY A 35 -11.42 -22.75 4.30
C GLY A 35 -10.08 -23.45 4.03
N VAL A 36 -8.99 -22.70 4.02
CA VAL A 36 -7.62 -23.26 4.05
C VAL A 36 -7.35 -23.87 5.42
N ARG A 37 -6.80 -25.09 5.45
CA ARG A 37 -6.60 -25.91 6.65
C ARG A 37 -5.16 -25.98 7.17
N PRO A 38 -4.10 -26.01 6.33
CA PRO A 38 -2.73 -26.03 6.80
C PRO A 38 -2.42 -24.85 7.73
N GLN A 39 -1.38 -25.00 8.56
CA GLN A 39 -0.96 -23.91 9.44
C GLN A 39 -0.55 -22.70 8.60
N VAL A 40 -1.24 -21.58 8.81
CA VAL A 40 -0.91 -20.29 8.19
C VAL A 40 -0.16 -19.42 9.20
N THR A 41 1.09 -19.08 8.90
CA THR A 41 1.91 -18.18 9.72
C THR A 41 2.03 -16.83 9.04
N VAL A 42 1.74 -15.74 9.77
CA VAL A 42 1.90 -14.39 9.23
C VAL A 42 3.36 -13.97 9.35
N ILE A 43 4.04 -13.78 8.22
CA ILE A 43 5.40 -13.24 8.14
C ILE A 43 5.37 -12.05 7.17
N PRO A 44 5.40 -10.80 7.68
CA PRO A 44 5.40 -9.61 6.84
C PRO A 44 6.68 -9.47 6.00
N ASN A 45 6.57 -8.73 4.90
CA ASN A 45 7.74 -8.35 4.10
C ASN A 45 8.69 -7.44 4.90
N GLY A 46 9.98 -7.75 4.85
CA GLY A 46 11.02 -6.89 5.41
C GLY A 46 11.34 -5.67 4.54
N ILE A 47 12.01 -4.68 5.12
CA ILE A 47 12.60 -3.54 4.42
C ILE A 47 14.06 -3.37 4.84
N ASP A 48 14.90 -2.83 3.94
CA ASP A 48 16.28 -2.49 4.27
C ASP A 48 16.33 -1.22 5.12
N LEU A 49 16.64 -1.36 6.41
CA LEU A 49 16.68 -0.25 7.36
C LEU A 49 17.83 0.74 7.12
N LYS A 50 18.89 0.33 6.40
CA LYS A 50 19.95 1.27 6.00
C LYS A 50 19.43 2.21 4.90
N ARG A 51 18.66 1.67 3.97
CA ARG A 51 18.04 2.43 2.87
C ARG A 51 16.81 3.22 3.33
N PHE A 52 15.96 2.63 4.16
CA PHE A 52 14.70 3.20 4.64
C PHE A 52 14.85 3.60 6.11
N SER A 53 15.53 4.71 6.34
CA SER A 53 15.67 5.33 7.66
C SER A 53 15.08 6.74 7.66
N ALA A 54 14.59 7.18 8.81
CA ALA A 54 14.08 8.53 8.97
C ALA A 54 15.24 9.53 8.90
N THR A 55 15.29 10.32 7.84
CA THR A 55 16.27 11.39 7.65
C THR A 55 15.54 12.71 7.39
N HIS A 56 16.11 13.83 7.87
CA HIS A 56 15.67 15.14 7.42
C HIS A 56 16.14 15.34 5.99
N SER A 57 15.21 15.42 5.05
CA SER A 57 15.50 15.58 3.62
C SER A 57 14.73 16.77 3.05
N THR A 58 15.44 17.69 2.42
CA THR A 58 14.88 18.81 1.63
C THR A 58 14.73 18.44 0.15
N TRP A 59 15.03 17.19 -0.22
CA TRP A 59 15.16 16.79 -1.63
C TRP A 59 13.90 17.07 -2.46
N LEU A 60 12.70 16.77 -1.92
CA LEU A 60 11.44 17.03 -2.63
C LEU A 60 11.18 18.52 -2.84
N HIS A 61 11.53 19.35 -1.84
CA HIS A 61 11.41 20.79 -1.92
C HIS A 61 12.29 21.35 -3.04
N GLU A 62 13.55 20.94 -3.08
CA GLU A 62 14.52 21.39 -4.09
C GLU A 62 14.18 20.87 -5.48
N ARG A 63 13.82 19.57 -5.60
CA ARG A 63 13.55 18.92 -6.89
C ARG A 63 12.32 19.48 -7.61
N LEU A 64 11.33 19.97 -6.86
CA LEU A 64 10.03 20.44 -7.37
C LEU A 64 9.80 21.94 -7.17
N GLY A 65 10.76 22.68 -6.60
CA GLY A 65 10.63 24.11 -6.31
C GLY A 65 9.55 24.44 -5.27
N ILE A 66 9.31 23.54 -4.31
CA ILE A 66 8.32 23.74 -3.23
C ILE A 66 9.01 24.47 -2.08
N ASP A 67 8.43 25.57 -1.60
CA ASP A 67 8.95 26.32 -0.45
C ASP A 67 9.20 25.40 0.77
N LYS A 68 10.32 25.61 1.46
CA LYS A 68 10.81 24.72 2.54
C LYS A 68 9.87 24.66 3.76
N ASN A 69 8.99 25.65 3.92
CA ASN A 69 8.04 25.70 5.03
C ASN A 69 6.67 25.13 4.64
N ARG A 70 6.47 24.69 3.39
CA ARG A 70 5.23 24.07 2.93
C ARG A 70 5.19 22.59 3.30
N PRO A 71 4.23 22.14 4.12
CA PRO A 71 4.09 20.71 4.39
C PRO A 71 3.82 19.94 3.09
N ILE A 72 4.50 18.82 2.89
CA ILE A 72 4.28 17.94 1.74
C ILE A 72 3.51 16.70 2.20
N ALA A 73 2.33 16.49 1.63
CA ALA A 73 1.64 15.21 1.63
C ALA A 73 2.10 14.41 0.40
N ILE A 74 2.53 13.17 0.59
CA ILE A 74 3.05 12.33 -0.49
C ILE A 74 2.10 11.16 -0.71
N TRP A 75 1.78 10.90 -1.98
CA TRP A 75 1.22 9.63 -2.43
C TRP A 75 2.28 8.90 -3.26
N VAL A 76 2.55 7.64 -2.94
CA VAL A 76 3.53 6.81 -3.64
C VAL A 76 2.87 5.49 -4.05
N GLY A 77 2.91 5.16 -5.34
CA GLY A 77 2.35 3.90 -5.83
C GLY A 77 2.21 3.86 -7.36
N ARG A 78 1.81 2.71 -7.90
CA ARG A 78 1.41 2.63 -9.31
C ARG A 78 0.12 3.41 -9.52
N VAL A 79 0.04 4.19 -10.59
CA VAL A 79 -1.17 4.97 -10.93
C VAL A 79 -2.19 4.06 -11.59
N ASN A 80 -2.89 3.26 -10.78
CA ASN A 80 -3.95 2.36 -11.23
C ASN A 80 -5.17 2.41 -10.29
N GLU A 81 -6.27 1.76 -10.71
CA GLU A 81 -7.53 1.78 -9.96
C GLU A 81 -7.39 1.18 -8.55
N GLU A 82 -6.65 0.07 -8.40
CA GLU A 82 -6.41 -0.59 -7.11
C GLU A 82 -5.75 0.35 -6.08
N LYS A 83 -4.80 1.20 -6.52
CA LYS A 83 -4.11 2.16 -5.65
C LYS A 83 -4.88 3.46 -5.42
N ARG A 84 -6.01 3.63 -6.12
CA ARG A 84 -7.00 4.72 -5.91
C ARG A 84 -6.36 6.11 -5.82
N PRO A 85 -5.54 6.55 -6.80
CA PRO A 85 -4.84 7.83 -6.75
C PRO A 85 -5.79 9.02 -6.59
N LEU A 86 -6.99 8.98 -7.19
CA LEU A 86 -7.99 10.05 -7.06
C LEU A 86 -8.52 10.20 -5.64
N LEU A 87 -8.58 9.13 -4.85
CA LEU A 87 -8.99 9.22 -3.45
C LEU A 87 -8.03 10.11 -2.65
N ALA A 88 -6.72 10.00 -2.89
CA ALA A 88 -5.73 10.83 -2.22
C ALA A 88 -5.92 12.33 -2.52
N TYR A 89 -6.27 12.66 -3.77
CA TYR A 89 -6.59 14.03 -4.16
C TYR A 89 -7.86 14.54 -3.47
N GLU A 90 -8.93 13.75 -3.45
CA GLU A 90 -10.18 14.13 -2.78
C GLU A 90 -9.99 14.34 -1.28
N LEU A 91 -9.20 13.49 -0.62
CA LEU A 91 -8.85 13.66 0.79
C LEU A 91 -8.01 14.92 1.02
N PHE A 92 -7.04 15.19 0.15
CA PHE A 92 -6.23 16.41 0.24
C PHE A 92 -7.08 17.67 0.05
N LYS A 93 -7.98 17.69 -0.93
CA LYS A 93 -8.91 18.80 -1.18
C LYS A 93 -9.79 19.08 0.05
N ARG A 94 -10.26 18.03 0.73
CA ARG A 94 -11.03 18.15 1.99
C ARG A 94 -10.18 18.67 3.16
N ALA A 95 -8.90 18.32 3.21
CA ALA A 95 -7.97 18.79 4.24
C ALA A 95 -7.46 20.22 3.99
N HIS A 96 -7.42 20.66 2.73
CA HIS A 96 -6.83 21.93 2.31
C HIS A 96 -7.32 23.16 3.09
N PRO A 97 -8.62 23.33 3.43
CA PRO A 97 -9.05 24.47 4.24
C PRO A 97 -8.38 24.58 5.61
N ARG A 98 -7.91 23.46 6.18
CA ARG A 98 -7.20 23.43 7.48
C ARG A 98 -5.70 23.65 7.33
N THR A 99 -5.15 23.33 6.16
CA THR A 99 -3.71 23.42 5.86
C THR A 99 -3.51 23.98 4.45
N PRO A 100 -3.86 25.25 4.20
CA PRO A 100 -3.87 25.83 2.86
C PRO A 100 -2.47 25.90 2.23
N ASN A 101 -1.42 25.91 3.06
CA ASN A 101 -0.04 25.97 2.59
C ASN A 101 0.55 24.61 2.15
N ALA A 102 -0.18 23.51 2.36
CA ALA A 102 0.33 22.17 2.03
C ALA A 102 0.43 21.96 0.50
N ALA A 103 1.31 21.05 0.10
CA ALA A 103 1.41 20.54 -1.27
C ALA A 103 1.13 19.03 -1.29
N LEU A 104 0.47 18.54 -2.34
CA LEU A 104 0.30 17.12 -2.61
C LEU A 104 1.25 16.71 -3.74
N VAL A 105 2.10 15.71 -3.49
CA VAL A 105 3.05 15.16 -4.47
C VAL A 105 2.70 13.72 -4.77
N TYR A 106 2.54 13.40 -6.06
CA TYR A 106 2.39 12.03 -6.55
C TYR A 106 3.72 11.50 -7.05
N ILE A 107 4.09 10.30 -6.61
CA ILE A 107 5.30 9.60 -7.05
C ILE A 107 4.92 8.22 -7.55
N GLY A 108 5.17 7.98 -8.83
CA GLY A 108 4.90 6.71 -9.48
C GLY A 108 4.48 6.91 -10.92
N ASP A 109 4.34 5.80 -11.62
CA ASP A 109 3.88 5.75 -13.00
C ASP A 109 2.74 4.74 -13.11
N GLY A 110 2.03 4.73 -14.23
CA GLY A 110 0.91 3.84 -14.50
C GLY A 110 0.79 3.51 -15.98
N ALA A 111 0.21 2.36 -16.26
CA ALA A 111 -0.21 1.96 -17.60
C ALA A 111 -1.70 2.22 -17.76
#